data_AF-A0AA42Z6D0-F1
#
_entry.id   AF-A0AA42Z6D0-F1
#
_cell.length_a   1.000
_cell.length_b   1.000
_cell.length_c   1.000
_cell.angle_alpha   90.00
_cell.angle_beta   90.00
_cell.angle_gamma   90.00
#
_symmetry.space_group_name_H-M   'P 1'
#
loop_
_entity.id
_entity.type
_entity.pdbx_description
1 polymer ?
#
loop_
_entity_poly.entity_id
_entity_poly.type
_entity_poly.pdbx_seq_one_letter_code
_entity_poly.pdbx_strand_id
1 'polypeptide(L)'
;MRVKAAGIVLIVGLAVTLAGTILLADETEGGSTPIDIQRTEEVQVKWILIDVVALDRKGDPVTDLTIDEFDVMVGFDRVTPRSLDVDCEMADYDPTAPSVEVNAVAAAALARTKEKRVVLFFDYRHMSNPPEMVRQTVNILENAGLNGLPHMVVSLADGIRIHQDFTHDVDAVIEAVKTMSQDPAVYAVSNNSLTERRTFDSLLDFYNLMEFVPGRKIVLFMSGIFSPNGWNYDVEYRLLAAMASRTRTALYPVDSAGLTAGLRPGGDPFLARLANETGGRFTRNTNDLSRGIVRAHRDISCRYTLGVHDPRPTEDKRKRLRVFIRRDGVRPHYPSGHVQRSQREMQRSMARTARVSTHGYDDGGVTMDIISMRPISPARWDVRLVLRAPSDLIQRADDESPWQFGGVIRRANGTVVQSFRQPLNLKTPEVVGVEGAGLYYRSFRLPPGGYTANAYAYHPSMKVPLGFSQPFEIRDVPVDRPFAMEPMLVLAKAAEDPKRDRAPYVPVPGTTLPDTRGLGVYFQVCDFTGQKVEWSAVTEALQRSSAPSTEVALGTHELQFTRRGDRCAGRLDPIDYGQLGEIDMTFWVQSQATGRDLSVETQRVWRVENTN
;
A
#
# COMPACT_ATOMS: atom_id res chain seq x y z
N MET A 1 21.23 -21.77 -61.45
CA MET A 1 22.34 -20.87 -61.85
C MET A 1 23.00 -20.40 -60.54
N ARG A 2 24.14 -20.96 -60.11
CA ARG A 2 25.55 -20.51 -60.38
C ARG A 2 25.73 -19.00 -60.10
N VAL A 3 26.69 -18.45 -59.34
CA VAL A 3 28.00 -18.89 -58.78
C VAL A 3 28.50 -17.82 -57.75
N LYS A 4 29.48 -18.19 -56.90
CA LYS A 4 30.29 -17.39 -55.92
C LYS A 4 31.32 -16.43 -56.56
N ALA A 5 31.81 -15.43 -55.80
CA ALA A 5 33.23 -14.91 -55.68
C ALA A 5 33.21 -13.47 -55.08
N ALA A 6 34.03 -12.98 -54.13
CA ALA A 6 35.46 -13.07 -53.76
C ALA A 6 36.44 -12.15 -54.54
N GLY A 7 37.27 -11.39 -53.80
CA GLY A 7 38.45 -10.57 -54.23
C GLY A 7 38.39 -9.15 -53.61
N ILE A 8 39.28 -8.61 -52.76
CA ILE A 8 40.76 -8.57 -52.59
C ILE A 8 41.51 -7.84 -53.73
N VAL A 9 42.45 -6.96 -53.31
CA VAL A 9 43.75 -6.50 -53.88
C VAL A 9 43.78 -4.95 -53.96
N LEU A 10 44.75 -4.18 -53.39
CA LEU A 10 46.14 -3.87 -53.83
C LEU A 10 46.73 -2.87 -52.77
N ILE A 11 47.88 -3.00 -52.07
CA ILE A 11 49.34 -3.08 -52.33
C ILE A 11 50.04 -1.76 -52.78
N VAL A 12 51.25 -1.55 -52.22
CA VAL A 12 52.44 -0.73 -52.59
C VAL A 12 52.68 0.45 -51.63
N GLY A 13 53.85 0.75 -51.05
CA GLY A 13 55.27 0.32 -51.11
C GLY A 13 56.04 1.26 -50.14
N LEU A 14 57.25 1.02 -49.60
CA LEU A 14 58.53 1.01 -50.29
C LEU A 14 59.71 0.72 -49.30
N ALA A 15 60.76 0.14 -49.87
CA ALA A 15 62.09 -0.32 -49.43
C ALA A 15 62.95 0.62 -48.52
N VAL A 16 63.65 0.11 -47.48
CA VAL A 16 65.02 -0.50 -47.37
C VAL A 16 66.17 0.52 -47.28
N THR A 17 66.95 0.48 -46.18
CA THR A 17 68.43 0.31 -46.16
C THR A 17 68.97 -0.01 -44.76
N LEU A 18 69.84 -1.04 -44.70
CA LEU A 18 70.61 -1.54 -43.56
C LEU A 18 71.70 -0.55 -43.09
N ALA A 19 72.01 -0.55 -41.78
CA ALA A 19 73.37 -0.73 -41.27
C ALA A 19 73.39 -0.91 -39.73
N GLY A 20 74.06 -1.98 -39.26
CA GLY A 20 74.70 -2.02 -37.94
C GLY A 20 74.06 -2.91 -36.85
N THR A 21 74.48 -4.17 -36.78
CA THR A 21 74.70 -4.88 -35.50
C THR A 21 76.07 -4.43 -34.95
N ILE A 22 76.37 -4.25 -33.67
CA ILE A 22 76.16 -5.07 -32.47
C ILE A 22 76.32 -4.15 -31.24
N LEU A 23 75.47 -4.25 -30.21
CA LEU A 23 75.90 -4.33 -28.80
C LEU A 23 74.70 -4.61 -27.88
N LEU A 24 74.90 -5.61 -27.03
CA LEU A 24 73.95 -6.28 -26.15
C LEU A 24 73.40 -5.32 -25.09
N ALA A 25 72.07 -5.29 -24.93
CA ALA A 25 71.40 -4.90 -23.71
C ALA A 25 70.16 -5.81 -23.54
N ASP A 26 70.00 -6.32 -22.32
CA ASP A 26 69.02 -7.30 -21.87
C ASP A 26 67.61 -7.14 -22.46
N GLU A 27 67.03 -8.27 -22.88
CA GLU A 27 65.60 -8.41 -23.09
C GLU A 27 64.87 -8.17 -21.76
N THR A 28 64.09 -7.10 -21.70
CA THR A 28 62.96 -7.02 -20.76
C THR A 28 61.72 -7.46 -21.53
N GLU A 29 61.17 -8.62 -21.15
CA GLU A 29 59.93 -9.16 -21.67
C GLU A 29 58.80 -8.12 -21.54
N GLY A 30 58.37 -7.57 -22.68
CA GLY A 30 57.14 -6.80 -22.77
C GLY A 30 55.93 -7.71 -22.59
N GLY A 31 55.45 -7.84 -21.36
CA GLY A 31 54.21 -8.53 -21.05
C GLY A 31 53.03 -7.91 -21.80
N SER A 32 52.35 -8.71 -22.62
CA SER A 32 51.06 -8.35 -23.21
C SER A 32 50.05 -8.16 -22.06
N THR A 33 49.55 -6.94 -21.89
CA THR A 33 48.45 -6.66 -20.96
C THR A 33 47.21 -7.48 -21.36
N PRO A 34 46.61 -8.25 -20.43
CA PRO A 34 45.37 -8.94 -20.70
C PRO A 34 44.30 -7.91 -21.07
N ILE A 35 43.59 -8.16 -22.17
CA ILE A 35 42.41 -7.39 -22.54
C ILE A 35 41.36 -7.66 -21.46
N ASP A 36 41.14 -6.68 -20.57
CA ASP A 36 40.07 -6.68 -19.58
C ASP A 36 38.72 -6.55 -20.31
N ILE A 37 38.15 -7.69 -20.69
CA ILE A 37 36.75 -7.76 -21.09
C ILE A 37 35.95 -7.60 -19.79
N GLN A 38 35.58 -6.36 -19.46
CA GLN A 38 34.65 -6.05 -18.37
C GLN A 38 33.25 -6.64 -18.67
N ARG A 39 33.14 -7.96 -18.59
CA ARG A 39 31.89 -8.66 -18.34
C ARG A 39 31.81 -8.89 -16.85
N THR A 40 31.29 -7.89 -16.14
CA THR A 40 30.67 -8.11 -14.84
C THR A 40 29.44 -9.00 -15.08
N GLU A 41 29.60 -10.31 -14.87
CA GLU A 41 28.47 -11.20 -14.74
C GLU A 41 27.84 -10.93 -13.36
N GLU A 42 26.78 -10.11 -13.31
CA GLU A 42 25.96 -9.97 -12.12
C GLU A 42 25.23 -11.30 -11.86
N VAL A 43 25.86 -12.19 -11.09
CA VAL A 43 25.19 -13.38 -10.56
C VAL A 43 24.25 -12.92 -9.44
N GLN A 44 23.01 -12.58 -9.78
CA GLN A 44 21.95 -12.39 -8.78
C GLN A 44 21.62 -13.75 -8.13
N VAL A 45 22.28 -14.06 -7.01
CA VAL A 45 21.97 -15.26 -6.21
C VAL A 45 20.63 -15.06 -5.50
N LYS A 46 19.55 -15.62 -6.06
CA LYS A 46 18.21 -15.55 -5.45
C LYS A 46 18.03 -16.68 -4.43
N TRP A 47 18.22 -16.35 -3.16
CA TRP A 47 17.98 -17.23 -2.01
C TRP A 47 16.48 -17.46 -1.78
N ILE A 48 16.12 -18.70 -1.45
CA ILE A 48 14.82 -19.05 -0.87
C ILE A 48 15.02 -19.25 0.62
N LEU A 49 14.28 -18.49 1.43
CA LEU A 49 14.18 -18.70 2.87
C LEU A 49 12.97 -19.57 3.17
N ILE A 50 13.18 -20.70 3.84
CA ILE A 50 12.11 -21.63 4.22
C ILE A 50 12.05 -21.67 5.74
N ASP A 51 10.99 -21.09 6.29
CA ASP A 51 10.67 -21.19 7.72
C ASP A 51 10.05 -22.56 8.01
N VAL A 52 10.66 -23.31 8.94
CA VAL A 52 10.27 -24.66 9.33
C VAL A 52 10.06 -24.73 10.84
N VAL A 53 8.89 -25.20 11.25
CA VAL A 53 8.63 -25.64 12.63
C VAL A 53 8.82 -27.16 12.65
N ALA A 54 9.78 -27.66 13.41
CA ALA A 54 10.01 -29.10 13.55
C ALA A 54 9.33 -29.60 14.82
N LEU A 55 8.42 -30.56 14.69
CA LEU A 55 7.63 -31.07 15.81
C LEU A 55 7.92 -32.53 16.09
N ASP A 56 7.98 -32.90 17.36
CA ASP A 56 8.06 -34.29 17.79
C ASP A 56 6.70 -35.03 17.65
N ARG A 57 6.63 -36.28 18.13
CA ARG A 57 5.39 -37.08 18.12
C ARG A 57 4.29 -36.52 19.03
N LYS A 58 4.62 -35.71 20.03
CA LYS A 58 3.68 -35.04 20.95
C LYS A 58 3.19 -33.70 20.38
N GLY A 59 3.85 -33.19 19.36
CA GLY A 59 3.55 -31.91 18.73
C GLY A 59 4.24 -30.73 19.39
N ASP A 60 5.31 -30.99 20.14
CA ASP A 60 6.19 -30.00 20.76
C ASP A 60 7.37 -29.68 19.83
N PRO A 61 7.85 -28.41 19.80
CA PRO A 61 9.00 -28.04 18.97
C PRO A 61 10.28 -28.77 19.39
N VAL A 62 10.98 -29.32 18.41
CA VAL A 62 12.35 -29.81 18.53
C VAL A 62 13.28 -28.62 18.30
N THR A 63 14.26 -28.42 19.17
CA THR A 63 15.07 -27.17 19.22
C THR A 63 16.54 -27.36 18.82
N ASP A 64 17.01 -28.60 18.67
CA ASP A 64 18.42 -28.99 18.52
C ASP A 64 18.74 -29.65 17.16
N LEU A 65 17.91 -29.46 16.12
CA LEU A 65 18.23 -29.94 14.77
C LEU A 65 19.41 -29.20 14.17
N THR A 66 20.27 -29.96 13.48
CA THR A 66 21.41 -29.45 12.71
C THR A 66 21.10 -29.39 11.22
N ILE A 67 21.89 -28.62 10.45
CA ILE A 67 21.64 -28.39 9.02
C ILE A 67 21.68 -29.69 8.20
N ASP A 68 22.53 -30.64 8.59
CA ASP A 68 22.72 -31.94 7.90
C ASP A 68 21.54 -32.91 8.08
N GLU A 69 20.61 -32.59 8.99
CA GLU A 69 19.39 -33.36 9.21
C GLU A 69 18.26 -32.96 8.23
N PHE A 70 18.46 -31.90 7.43
CA PHE A 70 17.48 -31.42 6.47
C PHE A 70 17.83 -31.82 5.03
N ASP A 71 16.85 -32.39 4.33
CA ASP A 71 16.88 -32.56 2.88
C ASP A 71 15.75 -31.71 2.27
N VAL A 72 16.06 -30.92 1.24
CA VAL A 72 15.08 -30.03 0.60
C VAL A 72 14.94 -30.36 -0.87
N MET A 73 13.71 -30.26 -1.39
CA MET A 73 13.43 -30.23 -2.82
C MET A 73 12.74 -28.93 -3.22
N VAL A 74 13.23 -28.34 -4.30
CA VAL A 74 12.64 -27.19 -4.97
C VAL A 74 12.13 -27.64 -6.33
N GLY A 75 10.81 -27.76 -6.46
CA GLY A 75 10.17 -28.46 -7.57
C GLY A 75 10.57 -29.94 -7.60
N PHE A 76 11.36 -30.30 -8.61
CA PHE A 76 11.89 -31.65 -8.79
C PHE A 76 13.38 -31.76 -8.41
N ASP A 77 14.05 -30.66 -8.13
CA ASP A 77 15.47 -30.65 -7.82
C ASP A 77 15.70 -30.87 -6.32
N ARG A 78 16.55 -31.84 -5.98
CA ARG A 78 17.08 -31.96 -4.62
C ARG A 78 18.15 -30.88 -4.43
N VAL A 79 18.04 -30.12 -3.34
CA VAL A 79 18.96 -29.04 -3.00
C VAL A 79 19.42 -29.22 -1.55
N THR A 80 20.69 -28.92 -1.30
CA THR A 80 21.25 -28.91 0.05
C THR A 80 21.08 -27.51 0.65
N PRO A 81 20.50 -27.38 1.85
CA PRO A 81 20.54 -26.12 2.60
C PRO A 81 21.97 -25.61 2.74
N ARG A 82 22.16 -24.30 2.51
CA ARG A 82 23.49 -23.65 2.65
C ARG A 82 23.61 -22.88 3.96
N SER A 83 22.48 -22.54 4.57
CA SER A 83 22.43 -21.89 5.87
C SER A 83 21.25 -22.40 6.68
N LEU A 84 21.41 -22.38 8.00
CA LEU A 84 20.41 -22.67 9.01
C LEU A 84 20.48 -21.54 10.05
N ASP A 85 19.42 -20.74 10.15
CA ASP A 85 19.23 -19.84 11.31
C ASP A 85 18.26 -20.53 12.28
N VAL A 86 18.69 -20.70 13.52
CA VAL A 86 17.88 -21.30 14.59
C VAL A 86 17.40 -20.16 15.46
N ASP A 87 16.11 -19.89 15.42
CA ASP A 87 15.46 -18.91 16.29
C ASP A 87 14.45 -19.66 17.15
N CYS A 88 14.99 -20.26 18.21
CA CYS A 88 14.26 -20.91 19.27
C CYS A 88 14.67 -20.23 20.57
N GLU A 89 13.87 -19.26 21.03
CA GLU A 89 14.11 -18.56 22.31
C GLU A 89 14.00 -19.48 23.53
N MET A 90 13.60 -20.75 23.34
CA MET A 90 13.63 -21.80 24.36
C MET A 90 14.92 -22.64 24.37
N ALA A 91 15.86 -22.40 23.44
CA ALA A 91 17.17 -23.03 23.44
C ALA A 91 18.18 -22.08 24.11
N ASP A 92 18.89 -22.57 25.11
CA ASP A 92 19.92 -21.84 25.84
C ASP A 92 20.91 -21.15 24.87
N TYR A 93 21.11 -19.86 25.11
CA TYR A 93 22.10 -19.00 24.47
C TYR A 93 23.52 -19.58 24.63
N ASP A 94 24.22 -19.83 23.53
CA ASP A 94 25.66 -20.13 23.51
C ASP A 94 26.46 -18.82 23.30
N PRO A 95 27.09 -18.26 24.35
CA PRO A 95 27.90 -17.05 24.26
C PRO A 95 29.19 -17.20 23.43
N THR A 96 29.52 -18.40 22.96
CA THR A 96 30.77 -18.66 22.22
C THR A 96 30.61 -18.67 20.70
N ALA A 97 29.39 -18.44 20.18
CA ALA A 97 29.16 -18.33 18.75
C ALA A 97 29.96 -17.14 18.15
N PRO A 98 30.79 -17.36 17.11
CA PRO A 98 31.64 -16.32 16.56
C PRO A 98 30.79 -15.17 15.97
N SER A 99 31.02 -13.95 16.45
CA SER A 99 30.40 -12.75 15.89
C SER A 99 30.93 -12.52 14.47
N VAL A 100 30.07 -12.69 13.47
CA VAL A 100 30.36 -12.22 12.11
C VAL A 100 30.23 -10.70 12.15
N GLU A 101 31.28 -9.97 11.75
CA GLU A 101 31.17 -8.53 11.52
C GLU A 101 30.22 -8.28 10.35
N VAL A 102 28.95 -8.05 10.68
CA VAL A 102 27.93 -7.63 9.73
C VAL A 102 27.87 -6.11 9.81
N ASN A 103 28.11 -5.42 8.68
CA ASN A 103 27.88 -3.97 8.55
C ASN A 103 26.53 -3.61 9.20
N ALA A 104 26.48 -2.53 10.00
CA ALA A 104 25.30 -2.06 10.72
C ALA A 104 24.00 -2.04 9.89
N VAL A 105 24.08 -1.76 8.58
CA VAL A 105 22.92 -1.80 7.67
C VAL A 105 22.41 -3.23 7.46
N ALA A 106 23.31 -4.19 7.27
CA ALA A 106 22.97 -5.60 7.12
C ALA A 106 22.57 -6.23 8.48
N ALA A 107 23.15 -5.77 9.59
CA ALA A 107 22.73 -6.16 10.93
C ALA A 107 21.31 -5.66 11.24
N ALA A 108 20.99 -4.42 10.90
CA ALA A 108 19.64 -3.86 11.02
C ALA A 108 18.63 -4.57 10.10
N ALA A 109 19.02 -4.91 8.86
CA ALA A 109 18.19 -5.69 7.96
C ALA A 109 17.92 -7.10 8.50
N LEU A 110 18.94 -7.77 9.05
CA LEU A 110 18.82 -9.09 9.68
C LEU A 110 17.95 -9.03 10.94
N ALA A 111 18.13 -8.04 11.80
CA ALA A 111 17.29 -7.81 12.98
C ALA A 111 15.81 -7.65 12.60
N ARG A 112 15.50 -6.85 11.55
CA ARG A 112 14.14 -6.72 11.01
C ARG A 112 13.57 -8.03 10.48
N THR A 113 14.39 -8.97 10.00
CA THR A 113 13.92 -10.30 9.57
C THR A 113 13.62 -11.25 10.73
N LYS A 114 14.18 -11.00 11.93
CA LYS A 114 13.89 -11.78 13.14
C LYS A 114 12.61 -11.36 13.85
N GLU A 115 12.15 -10.13 13.62
CA GLU A 115 10.88 -9.61 14.16
C GLU A 115 9.72 -10.58 13.92
N LYS A 116 8.93 -10.78 14.97
CA LYS A 116 7.78 -11.69 15.02
C LYS A 116 6.53 -10.84 15.15
N ARG A 117 5.49 -11.12 14.37
CA ARG A 117 4.23 -10.37 14.42
C ARG A 117 3.02 -11.28 14.36
N VAL A 118 1.91 -10.84 14.95
CA VAL A 118 0.68 -11.63 15.05
C VAL A 118 -0.50 -10.90 14.42
N VAL A 119 -1.28 -11.59 13.60
CA VAL A 119 -2.50 -11.03 13.01
C VAL A 119 -3.71 -11.78 13.55
N LEU A 120 -4.62 -11.05 14.18
CA LEU A 120 -5.95 -11.53 14.56
C LEU A 120 -6.89 -11.31 13.37
N PHE A 121 -7.21 -12.39 12.65
CA PHE A 121 -7.97 -12.31 11.39
C PHE A 121 -9.35 -12.97 11.55
N PHE A 122 -10.41 -12.17 11.49
CA PHE A 122 -11.80 -12.59 11.70
C PHE A 122 -12.56 -12.75 10.38
N ASP A 123 -12.87 -13.98 9.98
CA ASP A 123 -13.62 -14.28 8.76
C ASP A 123 -15.14 -14.26 8.98
N TYR A 124 -15.72 -13.05 8.95
CA TYR A 124 -17.16 -12.85 9.11
C TYR A 124 -18.00 -13.48 7.98
N ARG A 125 -17.40 -13.91 6.86
CA ARG A 125 -18.11 -14.66 5.82
C ARG A 125 -18.46 -16.08 6.24
N HIS A 126 -17.63 -16.70 7.09
CA HIS A 126 -17.75 -18.12 7.42
C HIS A 126 -17.89 -18.41 8.91
N MET A 127 -17.53 -17.47 9.78
CA MET A 127 -17.62 -17.67 11.23
C MET A 127 -19.06 -17.99 11.66
N SER A 128 -19.24 -19.09 12.40
CA SER A 128 -20.57 -19.53 12.84
C SER A 128 -21.09 -18.80 14.08
N ASN A 129 -20.20 -18.30 14.93
CA ASN A 129 -20.56 -17.55 16.14
C ASN A 129 -19.60 -16.39 16.39
N PRO A 130 -19.64 -15.32 15.58
CA PRO A 130 -18.74 -14.18 15.73
C PRO A 130 -18.73 -13.53 17.13
N PRO A 131 -19.88 -13.33 17.82
CA PRO A 131 -19.89 -12.73 19.16
C PRO A 131 -19.07 -13.52 20.19
N GLU A 132 -19.17 -14.85 20.17
CA GLU A 132 -18.40 -15.69 21.09
C GLU A 132 -16.91 -15.69 20.76
N MET A 133 -16.54 -15.72 19.47
CA MET A 133 -15.14 -15.60 19.06
C MET A 133 -14.51 -14.29 19.54
N VAL A 134 -15.21 -13.17 19.32
CA VAL A 134 -14.78 -11.84 19.78
C VAL A 134 -14.61 -11.82 21.29
N ARG A 135 -15.62 -12.28 22.05
CA ARG A 135 -15.60 -12.32 23.51
C ARG A 135 -14.39 -13.11 24.03
N GLN A 136 -14.13 -14.29 23.46
CA GLN A 136 -12.99 -15.11 23.87
C GLN A 136 -11.65 -14.47 23.50
N THR A 137 -11.53 -13.85 22.32
CA THR A 137 -10.30 -13.13 21.94
C THR A 137 -10.03 -11.98 22.91
N VAL A 138 -11.04 -11.16 23.23
CA VAL A 138 -10.92 -10.08 24.22
C VAL A 138 -10.48 -10.62 25.58
N ASN A 139 -11.13 -11.67 26.07
CA ASN A 139 -10.74 -12.30 27.34
C ASN A 139 -9.28 -12.79 27.34
N ILE A 140 -8.79 -13.34 26.24
CA ILE A 140 -7.39 -13.79 26.14
C ILE A 140 -6.44 -12.60 26.18
N LEU A 141 -6.74 -11.53 25.45
CA LEU A 141 -5.93 -10.32 25.43
C LEU A 141 -5.89 -9.64 26.80
N GLU A 142 -7.03 -9.56 27.50
CA GLU A 142 -7.13 -8.98 28.84
C GLU A 142 -6.33 -9.78 29.89
N ASN A 143 -6.24 -11.11 29.75
CA ASN A 143 -5.57 -11.97 30.74
C ASN A 143 -4.09 -12.29 30.42
N ALA A 144 -3.75 -12.45 29.14
CA ALA A 144 -2.42 -12.87 28.69
C ALA A 144 -1.63 -11.75 27.99
N GLY A 145 -2.28 -10.64 27.64
CA GLY A 145 -1.67 -9.57 26.86
C GLY A 145 -1.26 -10.03 25.46
N LEU A 146 -0.27 -9.33 24.89
CA LEU A 146 0.24 -9.58 23.54
C LEU A 146 1.50 -10.48 23.50
N ASN A 147 1.94 -11.00 24.65
CA ASN A 147 3.21 -11.75 24.78
C ASN A 147 4.43 -11.01 24.20
N GLY A 148 4.46 -9.67 24.32
CA GLY A 148 5.55 -8.83 23.81
C GLY A 148 5.63 -8.71 22.27
N LEU A 149 4.68 -9.27 21.53
CA LEU A 149 4.64 -9.20 20.06
C LEU A 149 3.63 -8.15 19.57
N PRO A 150 3.91 -7.42 18.48
CA PRO A 150 2.96 -6.51 17.92
C PRO A 150 1.80 -7.26 17.25
N HIS A 151 0.57 -6.80 17.48
CA HIS A 151 -0.66 -7.39 16.96
C HIS A 151 -1.39 -6.46 15.99
N MET A 152 -1.94 -7.04 14.92
CA MET A 152 -2.83 -6.38 13.96
C MET A 152 -4.23 -7.02 14.04
N VAL A 153 -5.29 -6.24 13.88
CA VAL A 153 -6.68 -6.73 13.82
C VAL A 153 -7.24 -6.56 12.42
N VAL A 154 -7.71 -7.65 11.84
CA VAL A 154 -8.24 -7.71 10.46
C VAL A 154 -9.57 -8.44 10.45
N SER A 155 -10.52 -7.96 9.65
CA SER A 155 -11.76 -8.68 9.34
C SER A 155 -11.89 -8.95 7.85
N LEU A 156 -12.59 -10.05 7.50
CA LEU A 156 -13.03 -10.35 6.15
C LEU A 156 -14.57 -10.37 6.11
N ALA A 157 -15.14 -9.40 5.41
CA ALA A 157 -16.58 -9.26 5.19
C ALA A 157 -16.86 -9.13 3.67
N ASP A 158 -17.21 -7.96 3.14
CA ASP A 158 -17.28 -7.71 1.70
C ASP A 158 -15.89 -7.70 1.04
N GLY A 159 -14.86 -7.37 1.82
CA GLY A 159 -13.44 -7.54 1.55
C GLY A 159 -12.65 -7.57 2.85
N ILE A 160 -11.33 -7.46 2.75
CA ILE A 160 -10.47 -7.29 3.93
C ILE A 160 -10.57 -5.86 4.44
N ARG A 161 -10.66 -5.71 5.76
CA ARG A 161 -10.62 -4.42 6.48
C ARG A 161 -9.62 -4.54 7.62
N ILE A 162 -8.72 -3.57 7.75
CA ILE A 162 -7.77 -3.48 8.86
C ILE A 162 -8.38 -2.53 9.89
N HIS A 163 -8.57 -3.01 11.11
CA HIS A 163 -9.16 -2.24 12.22
C HIS A 163 -8.09 -1.68 13.16
N GLN A 164 -6.93 -2.33 13.20
CA GLN A 164 -5.77 -1.90 13.98
C GLN A 164 -4.51 -2.40 13.30
N ASP A 165 -3.56 -1.50 13.03
CA ASP A 165 -2.21 -1.86 12.55
C ASP A 165 -1.38 -2.51 13.66
N PHE A 166 -0.24 -3.08 13.29
CA PHE A 166 0.71 -3.70 14.23
C PHE A 166 1.09 -2.73 15.35
N THR A 167 0.63 -3.03 16.57
CA THR A 167 0.94 -2.27 17.78
C THR A 167 1.30 -3.21 18.93
N HIS A 168 2.13 -2.72 19.86
CA HIS A 168 2.41 -3.39 21.13
C HIS A 168 1.42 -2.96 22.24
N ASP A 169 0.50 -2.06 21.92
CA ASP A 169 -0.55 -1.59 22.82
C ASP A 169 -1.71 -2.59 22.85
N VAL A 170 -1.87 -3.28 23.98
CA VAL A 170 -2.95 -4.26 24.18
C VAL A 170 -4.33 -3.60 24.21
N ASP A 171 -4.44 -2.38 24.76
CA ASP A 171 -5.72 -1.70 24.91
C ASP A 171 -6.23 -1.24 23.55
N ALA A 172 -5.34 -0.72 22.69
CA ALA A 172 -5.68 -0.40 21.30
C ALA A 172 -6.17 -1.63 20.51
N VAL A 173 -5.54 -2.79 20.71
CA VAL A 173 -5.96 -4.05 20.07
C VAL A 173 -7.33 -4.50 20.59
N ILE A 174 -7.55 -4.44 21.91
CA ILE A 174 -8.82 -4.80 22.54
C ILE A 174 -9.94 -3.88 22.03
N GLU A 175 -9.71 -2.58 22.00
CA GLU A 175 -10.69 -1.61 21.53
C GLU A 175 -11.03 -1.86 20.06
N ALA A 176 -10.04 -2.07 19.19
CA ALA A 176 -10.28 -2.37 17.79
C ALA A 176 -11.11 -3.65 17.58
N VAL A 177 -10.88 -4.70 18.37
CA VAL A 177 -11.71 -5.92 18.35
C VAL A 177 -13.15 -5.62 18.79
N LYS A 178 -13.33 -4.81 19.85
CA LYS A 178 -14.65 -4.39 20.36
C LYS A 178 -15.40 -3.54 19.33
N THR A 179 -14.78 -2.49 18.78
CA THR A 179 -15.39 -1.61 17.77
C THR A 179 -15.75 -2.39 16.49
N MET A 180 -14.84 -3.24 15.99
CA MET A 180 -15.10 -4.11 14.84
C MET A 180 -16.37 -4.96 15.06
N SER A 181 -16.53 -5.53 16.25
CA SER A 181 -17.67 -6.38 16.58
C SER A 181 -19.01 -5.65 16.67
N GLN A 182 -18.99 -4.32 16.64
CA GLN A 182 -20.17 -3.46 16.64
C GLN A 182 -20.46 -2.85 15.26
N ASP A 183 -19.53 -2.96 14.29
CA ASP A 183 -19.68 -2.40 12.94
C ASP A 183 -20.76 -3.18 12.15
N PRO A 184 -21.94 -2.57 11.87
CA PRO A 184 -22.99 -3.24 11.13
C PRO A 184 -22.57 -3.61 9.70
N ALA A 185 -21.62 -2.90 9.09
CA ALA A 185 -21.12 -3.23 7.74
C ALA A 185 -20.33 -4.55 7.71
N VAL A 186 -19.77 -4.96 8.84
CA VAL A 186 -19.06 -6.25 8.98
C VAL A 186 -20.06 -7.41 9.09
N TYR A 187 -21.23 -7.19 9.72
CA TYR A 187 -22.30 -8.20 9.86
C TYR A 187 -23.33 -8.23 8.71
N ALA A 188 -23.59 -7.09 8.07
CA ALA A 188 -24.65 -6.95 7.07
C ALA A 188 -24.34 -7.65 5.72
N VAL A 189 -23.20 -8.32 5.61
CA VAL A 189 -22.83 -9.10 4.42
C VAL A 189 -23.68 -10.37 4.37
N SER A 190 -24.85 -10.22 3.76
CA SER A 190 -25.81 -11.26 3.42
C SER A 190 -25.13 -12.46 2.72
N ASN A 191 -25.46 -13.66 3.20
CA ASN A 191 -25.10 -15.01 2.73
C ASN A 191 -25.42 -15.31 1.24
N ASN A 192 -25.90 -14.35 0.45
CA ASN A 192 -26.49 -14.64 -0.87
C ASN A 192 -25.50 -14.69 -2.05
N SER A 193 -24.18 -14.57 -1.85
CA SER A 193 -23.20 -14.80 -2.94
C SER A 193 -21.81 -15.26 -2.47
N LEU A 194 -21.74 -16.14 -1.47
CA LEU A 194 -20.48 -16.76 -1.06
C LEU A 194 -20.00 -17.69 -2.20
N THR A 195 -18.89 -17.32 -2.82
CA THR A 195 -18.03 -18.29 -3.51
C THR A 195 -16.72 -18.30 -2.76
N GLU A 196 -16.26 -19.48 -2.36
CA GLU A 196 -15.01 -19.72 -1.64
C GLU A 196 -13.82 -19.10 -2.40
N ARG A 197 -13.93 -19.03 -3.73
CA ARG A 197 -13.03 -18.27 -4.61
C ARG A 197 -12.80 -16.83 -4.15
N ARG A 198 -13.84 -16.09 -3.76
CA ARG A 198 -13.69 -14.72 -3.25
C ARG A 198 -12.90 -14.67 -1.95
N THR A 199 -12.96 -15.71 -1.13
CA THR A 199 -12.16 -15.80 0.09
C THR A 199 -10.71 -16.12 -0.23
N PHE A 200 -10.42 -17.00 -1.20
CA PHE A 200 -9.06 -17.17 -1.71
C PHE A 200 -8.48 -15.88 -2.30
N ASP A 201 -9.26 -15.15 -3.11
CA ASP A 201 -8.84 -13.86 -3.66
C ASP A 201 -8.55 -12.85 -2.55
N SER A 202 -9.39 -12.82 -1.50
CA SER A 202 -9.17 -11.95 -0.34
C SER A 202 -7.90 -12.37 0.41
N LEU A 203 -7.73 -13.64 0.77
CA LEU A 203 -6.51 -14.12 1.43
C LEU A 203 -5.25 -13.81 0.60
N LEU A 204 -5.32 -13.91 -0.72
CA LEU A 204 -4.23 -13.52 -1.60
C LEU A 204 -3.93 -12.02 -1.50
N ASP A 205 -4.95 -11.17 -1.46
CA ASP A 205 -4.78 -9.72 -1.24
C ASP A 205 -4.17 -9.42 0.14
N PHE A 206 -4.54 -10.18 1.18
CA PHE A 206 -3.88 -10.09 2.49
C PHE A 206 -2.41 -10.52 2.42
N TYR A 207 -2.07 -11.61 1.73
CA TYR A 207 -0.65 -11.96 1.55
C TYR A 207 0.11 -10.88 0.78
N ASN A 208 -0.49 -10.30 -0.25
CA ASN A 208 0.09 -9.18 -0.98
C ASN A 208 0.33 -7.95 -0.06
N LEU A 209 -0.50 -7.74 0.97
CA LEU A 209 -0.29 -6.75 2.05
C LEU A 209 0.93 -7.12 2.91
N MET A 210 1.01 -8.39 3.30
CA MET A 210 2.08 -8.93 4.15
C MET A 210 3.45 -8.99 3.46
N GLU A 211 3.53 -8.87 2.14
CA GLU A 211 4.81 -8.77 1.42
C GLU A 211 5.63 -7.54 1.85
N PHE A 212 4.97 -6.47 2.30
CA PHE A 212 5.60 -5.22 2.74
C PHE A 212 5.87 -5.15 4.25
N VAL A 213 5.41 -6.15 4.99
CA VAL A 213 5.63 -6.23 6.43
C VAL A 213 6.87 -7.08 6.69
N PRO A 214 7.95 -6.53 7.27
CA PRO A 214 9.16 -7.30 7.54
C PRO A 214 8.92 -8.38 8.60
N GLY A 215 9.87 -9.31 8.70
CA GLY A 215 9.84 -10.36 9.71
C GLY A 215 8.84 -11.49 9.43
N ARG A 216 8.69 -12.37 10.41
CA ARG A 216 7.78 -13.53 10.37
C ARG A 216 6.43 -13.15 10.94
N LYS A 217 5.38 -13.65 10.29
CA LYS A 217 4.00 -13.40 10.70
C LYS A 217 3.27 -14.71 10.92
N ILE A 218 2.51 -14.75 12.00
CA ILE A 218 1.45 -15.74 12.19
C ILE A 218 0.11 -15.05 12.05
N VAL A 219 -0.82 -15.72 11.38
CA VAL A 219 -2.19 -15.23 11.22
C VAL A 219 -3.10 -16.21 11.93
N LEU A 220 -3.67 -15.77 13.04
CA LEU A 220 -4.74 -16.48 13.72
C LEU A 220 -6.02 -16.26 12.90
N PHE A 221 -6.32 -17.21 12.01
CA PHE A 221 -7.41 -17.11 11.05
C PHE A 221 -8.68 -17.74 11.63
N MET A 222 -9.49 -16.91 12.28
CA MET A 222 -10.75 -17.31 12.92
C MET A 222 -11.83 -17.42 11.85
N SER A 223 -12.23 -18.65 11.55
CA SER A 223 -13.14 -18.96 10.44
C SER A 223 -14.05 -20.13 10.80
N GLY A 224 -15.13 -20.32 10.06
CA GLY A 224 -15.97 -21.50 10.16
C GLY A 224 -15.91 -22.34 8.88
N ILE A 225 -17.02 -23.03 8.61
CA ILE A 225 -17.16 -24.02 7.54
C ILE A 225 -17.17 -23.33 6.18
N PHE A 226 -16.32 -23.80 5.27
CA PHE A 226 -16.39 -23.44 3.85
C PHE A 226 -17.48 -24.31 3.20
N SER A 227 -18.32 -23.73 2.36
CA SER A 227 -19.42 -24.48 1.74
C SER A 227 -18.87 -25.43 0.66
N PRO A 228 -19.17 -26.73 0.72
CA PRO A 228 -18.87 -27.63 -0.37
C PRO A 228 -19.69 -27.22 -1.60
N ASN A 229 -19.02 -26.63 -2.59
CA ASN A 229 -19.66 -26.15 -3.82
C ASN A 229 -19.25 -26.96 -5.06
N GLY A 230 -18.60 -28.11 -4.86
CA GLY A 230 -18.15 -29.01 -5.93
C GLY A 230 -16.93 -28.53 -6.72
N TRP A 231 -16.35 -27.37 -6.39
CA TRP A 231 -15.16 -26.85 -7.06
C TRP A 231 -13.86 -27.34 -6.41
N ASN A 232 -12.85 -27.61 -7.24
CA ASN A 232 -11.50 -27.90 -6.77
C ASN A 232 -10.66 -26.61 -6.74
N TYR A 233 -10.15 -26.26 -5.56
CA TYR A 233 -9.35 -25.06 -5.31
C TYR A 233 -7.83 -25.33 -5.22
N ASP A 234 -7.35 -26.44 -5.80
CA ASP A 234 -5.93 -26.84 -5.77
C ASP A 234 -4.97 -25.74 -6.23
N VAL A 235 -5.39 -24.93 -7.22
CA VAL A 235 -4.56 -23.84 -7.76
C VAL A 235 -4.42 -22.73 -6.73
N GLU A 236 -5.52 -22.36 -6.09
CA GLU A 236 -5.61 -21.32 -5.07
C GLU A 236 -4.82 -21.72 -3.82
N TYR A 237 -4.95 -22.98 -3.34
CA TYR A 237 -4.15 -23.49 -2.24
C TYR A 237 -2.64 -23.39 -2.52
N ARG A 238 -2.20 -23.83 -3.70
CA ARG A 238 -0.79 -23.75 -4.09
C ARG A 238 -0.30 -22.31 -4.25
N LEU A 239 -1.19 -21.40 -4.63
CA LEU A 239 -0.87 -19.98 -4.71
C LEU A 239 -0.70 -19.37 -3.31
N LEU A 240 -1.61 -19.65 -2.38
CA LEU A 240 -1.48 -19.22 -0.98
C LEU A 240 -0.23 -19.82 -0.33
N ALA A 241 0.09 -21.09 -0.58
CA ALA A 241 1.33 -21.73 -0.10
C ALA A 241 2.59 -20.99 -0.58
N ALA A 242 2.63 -20.65 -1.88
CA ALA A 242 3.75 -19.93 -2.46
C ALA A 242 3.91 -18.52 -1.90
N MET A 243 2.78 -17.83 -1.68
CA MET A 243 2.78 -16.52 -1.04
C MET A 243 3.16 -16.60 0.44
N ALA A 244 2.70 -17.63 1.17
CA ALA A 244 3.07 -17.88 2.56
C ALA A 244 4.58 -18.01 2.76
N SER A 245 5.27 -18.75 1.88
CA SER A 245 6.74 -18.78 1.87
C SER A 245 7.32 -17.40 1.56
N ARG A 246 6.87 -16.76 0.48
CA ARG A 246 7.43 -15.47 0.03
C ARG A 246 7.32 -14.37 1.09
N THR A 247 6.19 -14.32 1.78
CA THR A 247 5.90 -13.28 2.78
C THR A 247 6.26 -13.74 4.18
N ARG A 248 6.78 -14.95 4.39
CA ARG A 248 7.04 -15.51 5.73
C ARG A 248 5.83 -15.44 6.66
N THR A 249 4.65 -15.74 6.11
CA THR A 249 3.36 -15.64 6.80
C THR A 249 2.69 -17.00 6.84
N ALA A 250 2.50 -17.56 8.03
CA ALA A 250 1.81 -18.84 8.22
C ALA A 250 0.37 -18.63 8.71
N LEU A 251 -0.60 -19.35 8.13
CA LEU A 251 -1.98 -19.34 8.62
C LEU A 251 -2.15 -20.39 9.71
N TYR A 252 -2.75 -19.96 10.81
CA TYR A 252 -3.20 -20.79 11.93
C TYR A 252 -4.71 -20.69 12.00
N PRO A 253 -5.45 -21.49 11.21
CA PRO A 253 -6.89 -21.50 11.27
C PRO A 253 -7.39 -21.95 12.63
N VAL A 254 -8.39 -21.24 13.12
CA VAL A 254 -9.06 -21.48 14.38
C VAL A 254 -10.55 -21.64 14.09
N ASP A 255 -11.06 -22.86 14.27
CA ASP A 255 -12.44 -23.19 13.97
C ASP A 255 -13.41 -22.52 14.95
N SER A 256 -14.22 -21.60 14.45
CA SER A 256 -15.25 -20.87 15.19
C SER A 256 -16.48 -21.70 15.56
N ALA A 257 -16.53 -22.95 15.11
CA ALA A 257 -17.55 -23.92 15.46
C ALA A 257 -17.61 -24.29 16.95
N GLY A 258 -16.50 -24.12 17.67
CA GLY A 258 -16.34 -24.63 19.03
C GLY A 258 -16.20 -26.15 19.10
N LEU A 259 -16.65 -26.74 20.21
CA LEU A 259 -16.74 -28.19 20.43
C LEU A 259 -17.95 -28.78 19.69
N THR A 260 -17.74 -29.86 18.95
CA THR A 260 -18.73 -30.41 18.02
C THR A 260 -18.76 -31.95 18.11
N ALA A 261 -19.96 -32.55 18.08
CA ALA A 261 -20.07 -34.01 18.02
C ALA A 261 -19.83 -34.52 16.58
N GLY A 262 -18.71 -35.20 16.36
CA GLY A 262 -18.39 -35.85 15.08
C GLY A 262 -17.57 -35.02 14.08
N LEU A 263 -17.30 -35.58 12.89
CA LEU A 263 -16.67 -34.89 11.77
C LEU A 263 -17.69 -34.00 11.06
N ARG A 264 -17.35 -32.75 10.75
CA ARG A 264 -18.23 -31.84 10.00
C ARG A 264 -17.84 -31.86 8.51
N PRO A 265 -18.68 -32.38 7.61
CA PRO A 265 -18.43 -32.32 6.17
C PRO A 265 -18.24 -30.87 5.73
N GLY A 266 -17.16 -30.57 5.01
CA GLY A 266 -16.88 -29.24 4.44
C GLY A 266 -16.06 -28.27 5.32
N GLY A 267 -15.97 -28.45 6.64
CA GLY A 267 -15.23 -27.51 7.50
C GLY A 267 -13.78 -27.94 7.75
N ASP A 268 -13.63 -29.12 8.36
CA ASP A 268 -12.35 -29.60 8.86
C ASP A 268 -11.27 -29.77 7.78
N PRO A 269 -11.56 -30.33 6.59
CA PRO A 269 -10.51 -30.58 5.59
C PRO A 269 -9.97 -29.30 4.95
N PHE A 270 -10.80 -28.26 4.78
CA PHE A 270 -10.41 -27.02 4.10
C PHE A 270 -9.47 -26.19 4.97
N LEU A 271 -9.84 -25.95 6.23
CA LEU A 271 -9.01 -25.23 7.20
C LEU A 271 -7.73 -26.01 7.54
N ALA A 272 -7.82 -27.34 7.69
CA ALA A 272 -6.63 -28.18 7.87
C ALA A 272 -5.67 -28.09 6.68
N ARG A 273 -6.20 -28.08 5.45
CA ARG A 273 -5.38 -27.92 4.26
C ARG A 273 -4.75 -26.53 4.18
N LEU A 274 -5.48 -25.45 4.50
CA LEU A 274 -4.91 -24.10 4.56
C LEU A 274 -3.73 -24.06 5.53
N ALA A 275 -3.88 -24.63 6.72
CA ALA A 275 -2.81 -24.72 7.71
C ALA A 275 -1.59 -25.48 7.15
N ASN A 276 -1.81 -26.68 6.61
CA ASN A 276 -0.73 -27.53 6.11
C ASN A 276 0.01 -26.94 4.90
N GLU A 277 -0.70 -26.33 3.95
CA GLU A 277 -0.09 -25.76 2.74
C GLU A 277 0.67 -24.46 3.03
N THR A 278 0.26 -23.70 4.06
CA THR A 278 0.89 -22.42 4.43
C THR A 278 1.88 -22.52 5.60
N GLY A 279 2.11 -23.73 6.12
CA GLY A 279 3.10 -23.98 7.17
C GLY A 279 2.66 -23.63 8.59
N GLY A 280 1.35 -23.58 8.87
CA GLY A 280 0.81 -23.42 10.21
C GLY A 280 0.12 -24.67 10.76
N ARG A 281 -0.77 -24.47 11.73
CA ARG A 281 -1.50 -25.56 12.41
C ARG A 281 -2.97 -25.21 12.59
N PHE A 282 -3.84 -26.20 12.40
CA PHE A 282 -5.28 -26.06 12.56
C PHE A 282 -5.72 -26.35 14.00
N THR A 283 -6.53 -25.46 14.57
CA THR A 283 -7.17 -25.64 15.87
C THR A 283 -8.66 -25.85 15.68
N ARG A 284 -9.19 -26.96 16.19
CA ARG A 284 -10.59 -27.36 16.05
C ARG A 284 -11.11 -28.06 17.29
N ASN A 285 -12.43 -28.24 17.34
CA ASN A 285 -13.13 -29.07 18.32
C ASN A 285 -12.80 -28.69 19.77
N THR A 286 -12.76 -27.39 20.05
CA THR A 286 -12.44 -26.85 21.36
C THR A 286 -13.24 -25.57 21.59
N ASN A 287 -13.71 -25.39 22.81
CA ASN A 287 -14.28 -24.10 23.27
C ASN A 287 -13.21 -23.21 23.94
N ASP A 288 -11.95 -23.66 23.93
CA ASP A 288 -10.81 -22.99 24.53
C ASP A 288 -9.85 -22.53 23.41
N LEU A 289 -10.12 -21.34 22.89
CA LEU A 289 -9.34 -20.74 21.81
C LEU A 289 -7.91 -20.38 22.22
N SER A 290 -7.64 -20.27 23.52
CA SER A 290 -6.29 -20.00 24.04
C SER A 290 -5.29 -21.03 23.56
N ARG A 291 -5.71 -22.29 23.35
CA ARG A 291 -4.85 -23.36 22.83
C ARG A 291 -4.31 -23.07 21.44
N GLY A 292 -5.12 -22.49 20.56
CA GLY A 292 -4.70 -22.12 19.21
C GLY A 292 -3.70 -20.97 19.24
N ILE A 293 -3.98 -19.97 20.07
CA ILE A 293 -3.15 -18.78 20.26
C ILE A 293 -1.80 -19.17 20.88
N VAL A 294 -1.80 -19.86 22.03
CA VAL A 294 -0.59 -20.32 22.72
C VAL A 294 0.28 -21.19 21.81
N ARG A 295 -0.34 -22.09 21.03
CA ARG A 295 0.39 -22.90 20.05
C ARG A 295 1.04 -22.06 18.97
N ALA A 296 0.31 -21.11 18.39
CA ALA A 296 0.87 -20.24 17.36
C ALA A 296 2.02 -19.38 17.91
N HIS A 297 1.89 -18.86 19.14
CA HIS A 297 2.95 -18.15 19.84
C HIS A 297 4.19 -19.03 20.09
N ARG A 298 4.00 -20.29 20.51
CA ARG A 298 5.10 -21.25 20.67
C ARG A 298 5.79 -21.57 19.33
N ASP A 299 5.01 -21.74 18.28
CA ASP A 299 5.55 -22.07 16.95
C ASP A 299 6.26 -20.86 16.29
N ILE A 300 5.86 -19.61 16.58
CA ILE A 300 6.59 -18.43 16.09
C ILE A 300 7.86 -18.16 16.92
N SER A 301 7.93 -18.61 18.18
CA SER A 301 9.11 -18.46 19.03
C SER A 301 10.18 -19.52 18.82
N CYS A 302 9.86 -20.64 18.13
CA CYS A 302 10.84 -21.66 17.75
C CYS A 302 10.71 -22.12 16.29
N ARG A 303 11.64 -21.65 15.46
CA ARG A 303 11.73 -21.96 14.03
C ARG A 303 13.16 -22.12 13.54
N TYR A 304 13.29 -23.00 12.56
CA TYR A 304 14.45 -23.10 11.69
C TYR A 304 14.20 -22.31 10.41
N THR A 305 15.14 -21.46 10.00
CA THR A 305 15.11 -20.82 8.68
C THR A 305 16.19 -21.44 7.81
N LEU A 306 15.78 -22.22 6.80
CA LEU A 306 16.70 -22.82 5.82
C LEU A 306 16.93 -21.84 4.67
N GLY A 307 18.20 -21.55 4.37
CA GLY A 307 18.58 -20.85 3.14
C GLY A 307 18.93 -21.86 2.04
N VAL A 308 18.13 -21.90 0.97
CA VAL A 308 18.38 -22.76 -0.20
C VAL A 308 18.53 -21.95 -1.47
N HIS A 309 19.36 -22.43 -2.40
CA HIS A 309 19.47 -21.88 -3.74
C HIS A 309 18.50 -22.58 -4.67
N ASP A 310 17.79 -21.82 -5.51
CA ASP A 310 16.99 -22.37 -6.60
C ASP A 310 17.90 -22.65 -7.81
N PRO A 311 18.16 -23.91 -8.20
CA PRO A 311 19.06 -24.21 -9.31
C PRO A 311 18.51 -23.77 -10.67
N ARG A 312 17.21 -23.48 -10.78
CA ARG A 312 16.55 -23.12 -12.05
C ARG A 312 15.59 -21.96 -11.85
N PRO A 313 16.04 -20.78 -11.41
CA PRO A 313 15.15 -19.70 -10.99
C PRO A 313 14.20 -19.32 -12.15
N THR A 314 12.92 -19.25 -11.84
CA THR A 314 11.89 -18.85 -12.82
C THR A 314 10.95 -17.86 -12.16
N GLU A 315 10.83 -16.68 -12.75
CA GLU A 315 9.89 -15.65 -12.28
C GLU A 315 8.45 -16.03 -12.59
N ASP A 316 7.55 -15.63 -11.69
CA ASP A 316 6.10 -15.80 -11.71
C ASP A 316 5.59 -17.25 -11.83
N LYS A 317 6.52 -18.22 -11.74
CA LYS A 317 6.20 -19.65 -11.73
C LYS A 317 6.35 -20.21 -10.33
N ARG A 318 5.25 -20.83 -9.87
CA ARG A 318 5.21 -21.52 -8.58
C ARG A 318 6.02 -22.81 -8.65
N LYS A 319 6.79 -23.09 -7.60
CA LYS A 319 7.48 -24.35 -7.38
C LYS A 319 7.01 -24.98 -6.08
N ARG A 320 6.91 -26.30 -6.06
CA ARG A 320 6.59 -27.05 -4.84
C ARG A 320 7.83 -27.14 -3.97
N LEU A 321 7.71 -26.84 -2.68
CA LEU A 321 8.72 -27.11 -1.69
C LEU A 321 8.42 -28.46 -1.02
N ARG A 322 9.47 -29.25 -0.77
CA ARG A 322 9.41 -30.41 0.13
C ARG A 322 10.61 -30.36 1.04
N VAL A 323 10.38 -30.37 2.33
CA VAL A 323 11.40 -30.46 3.38
C VAL A 323 11.22 -31.80 4.07
N PHE A 324 12.32 -32.52 4.20
CA PHE A 324 12.42 -33.78 4.92
C PHE A 324 13.39 -33.59 6.08
N ILE A 325 13.04 -34.15 7.23
CA ILE A 325 13.91 -34.21 8.41
C ILE A 325 14.32 -35.68 8.59
N ARG A 326 15.62 -35.94 8.69
CA ARG A 326 16.16 -37.31 8.82
C ARG A 326 15.92 -37.92 10.19
N ARG A 327 15.76 -37.10 11.23
CA ARG A 327 15.52 -37.53 12.61
C ARG A 327 14.17 -38.26 12.74
N ASP A 328 14.19 -39.47 13.27
CA ASP A 328 12.96 -40.27 13.45
C ASP A 328 11.97 -39.58 14.39
N GLY A 329 10.68 -39.68 14.07
CA GLY A 329 9.59 -39.11 14.86
C GLY A 329 9.44 -37.59 14.76
N VAL A 330 10.30 -36.89 14.00
CA VAL A 330 10.21 -35.45 13.80
C VAL A 330 9.50 -35.11 12.48
N ARG A 331 8.55 -34.18 12.54
CA ARG A 331 7.75 -33.76 11.38
C ARG A 331 7.92 -32.27 11.10
N PRO A 332 8.30 -31.89 9.86
CA PRO A 332 8.41 -30.49 9.47
C PRO A 332 7.05 -29.89 9.11
N HIS A 333 6.76 -28.69 9.61
CA HIS A 333 5.68 -27.81 9.18
C HIS A 333 6.28 -26.58 8.49
N TYR A 334 5.92 -26.34 7.23
CA TYR A 334 6.47 -25.30 6.36
C TYR A 334 5.50 -25.01 5.21
N PRO A 335 5.56 -23.82 4.58
CA PRO A 335 4.78 -23.56 3.37
C PRO A 335 5.20 -24.48 2.22
N SER A 336 4.24 -25.14 1.58
CA SER A 336 4.50 -26.19 0.58
C SER A 336 4.87 -25.67 -0.82
N GLY A 337 4.94 -24.35 -0.99
CA GLY A 337 5.17 -23.69 -2.26
C GLY A 337 6.11 -22.51 -2.16
N HIS A 338 6.71 -22.14 -3.27
CA HIS A 338 7.56 -20.96 -3.43
C HIS A 338 7.26 -20.26 -4.76
N VAL A 339 7.38 -18.93 -4.78
CA VAL A 339 7.35 -18.13 -6.00
C VAL A 339 8.32 -16.96 -5.92
N GLN A 340 9.11 -16.80 -6.99
CA GLN A 340 9.85 -15.58 -7.25
C GLN A 340 8.99 -14.70 -8.15
N ARG A 341 8.78 -13.44 -7.79
CA ARG A 341 7.95 -12.52 -8.58
C ARG A 341 8.80 -11.67 -9.50
N SER A 342 8.32 -11.47 -10.72
CA SER A 342 8.83 -10.41 -11.57
C SER A 342 8.41 -9.05 -11.02
N GLN A 343 9.10 -8.00 -11.44
CA GLN A 343 8.74 -6.63 -11.12
C GLN A 343 7.31 -6.29 -11.57
N ARG A 344 6.88 -6.80 -12.73
CA ARG A 344 5.53 -6.61 -13.25
C ARG A 344 4.46 -7.21 -12.34
N GLU A 345 4.67 -8.42 -11.84
CA GLU A 345 3.69 -9.07 -10.98
C GLU A 345 3.67 -8.44 -9.58
N MET A 346 4.81 -7.95 -9.09
CA MET A 346 4.88 -7.12 -7.88
C MET A 346 4.04 -5.85 -8.03
N GLN A 347 4.18 -5.11 -9.14
CA GLN A 347 3.34 -3.94 -9.45
C GLN A 347 1.84 -4.28 -9.49
N ARG A 348 1.47 -5.42 -10.09
CA ARG A 348 0.07 -5.86 -10.13
C ARG A 348 -0.49 -6.16 -8.75
N SER A 349 0.31 -6.75 -7.87
CA SER A 349 -0.07 -6.97 -6.48
C SER A 349 -0.20 -5.69 -5.69
N MET A 350 0.71 -4.73 -5.85
CA MET A 350 0.59 -3.42 -5.21
C MET A 350 -0.76 -2.77 -5.54
N ALA A 351 -1.15 -2.81 -6.82
CA ALA A 351 -2.44 -2.28 -7.25
C ALA A 351 -3.66 -2.99 -6.63
N ARG A 352 -3.53 -4.27 -6.24
CA ARG A 352 -4.57 -5.02 -5.52
C ARG A 352 -4.56 -4.69 -4.03
N THR A 353 -3.38 -4.73 -3.39
CA THR A 353 -3.17 -4.43 -1.97
C THR A 353 -3.66 -3.05 -1.57
N ALA A 354 -3.38 -2.04 -2.40
CA ALA A 354 -3.77 -0.66 -2.11
C ALA A 354 -5.30 -0.44 -2.10
N ARG A 355 -6.10 -1.38 -2.63
CA ARG A 355 -7.56 -1.34 -2.49
C ARG A 355 -8.03 -1.67 -1.08
N VAL A 356 -7.20 -2.38 -0.34
CA VAL A 356 -7.51 -3.06 0.91
C VAL A 356 -6.82 -2.39 2.09
N SER A 357 -5.63 -1.84 1.91
CA SER A 357 -4.94 -1.09 2.95
C SER A 357 -5.69 0.20 3.28
N THR A 358 -6.09 0.35 4.54
CA THR A 358 -6.68 1.58 5.11
C THR A 358 -5.63 2.45 5.79
N HIS A 359 -4.40 1.98 5.87
CA HIS A 359 -3.29 2.73 6.42
C HIS A 359 -2.26 2.96 5.33
N GLY A 360 -1.83 4.21 5.24
CA GLY A 360 -0.76 4.60 4.37
C GLY A 360 0.52 3.90 4.80
N TYR A 361 1.15 3.20 3.86
CA TYR A 361 2.56 2.85 4.02
C TYR A 361 3.37 4.13 3.85
N ASP A 362 4.40 4.31 4.70
CA ASP A 362 5.44 5.36 4.65
C ASP A 362 5.18 6.39 3.55
N ASP A 363 4.72 7.58 3.94
CA ASP A 363 4.30 8.57 2.96
C ASP A 363 5.48 9.13 2.16
N GLY A 364 6.73 8.89 2.60
CA GLY A 364 7.94 9.39 1.95
C GLY A 364 7.93 10.91 1.77
N GLY A 365 7.17 11.63 2.61
CA GLY A 365 6.87 13.05 2.50
C GLY A 365 5.84 13.43 1.43
N VAL A 366 5.24 12.45 0.73
CA VAL A 366 4.13 12.68 -0.20
C VAL A 366 2.83 12.77 0.59
N THR A 367 2.06 13.84 0.44
CA THR A 367 0.74 13.93 1.08
C THR A 367 -0.39 13.83 0.07
N MET A 368 -1.55 13.35 0.51
CA MET A 368 -2.77 13.30 -0.28
C MET A 368 -3.84 14.15 0.38
N ASP A 369 -4.51 14.97 -0.41
CA ASP A 369 -5.64 15.80 0.00
C ASP A 369 -6.84 15.60 -0.94
N ILE A 370 -8.06 15.73 -0.41
CA ILE A 370 -9.28 15.66 -1.22
C ILE A 370 -10.05 16.97 -1.12
N ILE A 371 -10.39 17.51 -2.28
CA ILE A 371 -11.02 18.82 -2.42
C ILE A 371 -12.27 18.69 -3.28
N SER A 372 -13.42 18.99 -2.70
CA SER A 372 -14.69 19.09 -3.41
C SER A 372 -14.75 20.43 -4.14
N MET A 373 -14.56 20.40 -5.45
CA MET A 373 -14.35 21.62 -6.22
C MET A 373 -15.61 22.33 -6.65
N ARG A 374 -16.60 21.57 -7.14
CA ARG A 374 -17.87 22.15 -7.59
C ARG A 374 -18.98 21.10 -7.71
N PRO A 375 -20.24 21.44 -7.40
CA PRO A 375 -21.38 20.62 -7.78
C PRO A 375 -21.61 20.72 -9.30
N ILE A 376 -21.79 19.57 -9.96
CA ILE A 376 -22.17 19.48 -11.39
C ILE A 376 -23.69 19.45 -11.51
N SER A 377 -24.36 18.78 -10.57
CA SER A 377 -25.81 18.63 -10.45
C SER A 377 -26.14 18.32 -8.99
N PRO A 378 -27.41 18.37 -8.56
CA PRO A 378 -27.77 18.00 -7.19
C PRO A 378 -27.31 16.59 -6.79
N ALA A 379 -27.22 15.68 -7.76
CA ALA A 379 -26.80 14.31 -7.55
C ALA A 379 -25.30 14.06 -7.74
N ARG A 380 -24.49 15.02 -8.21
CA ARG A 380 -23.07 14.79 -8.54
C ARG A 380 -22.17 16.00 -8.36
N TRP A 381 -21.01 15.74 -7.77
CA TRP A 381 -19.91 16.67 -7.52
C TRP A 381 -18.68 16.33 -8.37
N ASP A 382 -17.90 17.35 -8.74
CA ASP A 382 -16.51 17.22 -9.18
C ASP A 382 -15.59 17.29 -7.96
N VAL A 383 -14.91 16.18 -7.69
CA VAL A 383 -14.02 16.01 -6.54
C VAL A 383 -12.62 15.77 -7.06
N ARG A 384 -11.63 16.50 -6.53
CA ARG A 384 -10.22 16.31 -6.89
C ARG A 384 -9.45 15.69 -5.73
N LEU A 385 -8.73 14.62 -6.04
CA LEU A 385 -7.64 14.11 -5.22
C LEU A 385 -6.37 14.83 -5.65
N VAL A 386 -5.70 15.46 -4.70
CA VAL A 386 -4.46 16.21 -4.88
C VAL A 386 -3.34 15.45 -4.19
N LEU A 387 -2.23 15.23 -4.89
CA LEU A 387 -0.99 14.71 -4.33
C LEU A 387 0.04 15.84 -4.28
N ARG A 388 0.76 15.93 -3.17
CA ARG A 388 1.91 16.81 -2.98
C ARG A 388 3.14 15.94 -2.79
N ALA A 389 4.12 16.02 -3.68
CA ALA A 389 5.36 15.25 -3.58
C ALA A 389 6.56 16.19 -3.32
N PRO A 390 7.46 15.89 -2.37
CA PRO A 390 8.53 16.81 -1.97
C PRO A 390 9.64 16.93 -3.04
N SER A 391 10.41 18.03 -2.99
CA SER A 391 11.44 18.37 -4.01
C SER A 391 12.51 17.31 -4.17
N ASP A 392 13.01 16.79 -3.07
CA ASP A 392 14.06 15.78 -3.04
C ASP A 392 13.60 14.49 -3.72
N LEU A 393 12.31 14.14 -3.60
CA LEU A 393 11.73 12.99 -4.29
C LEU A 393 11.62 13.26 -5.80
N ILE A 394 11.18 14.47 -6.17
CA ILE A 394 11.09 14.90 -7.57
C ILE A 394 12.47 14.90 -8.25
N GLN A 395 13.50 15.42 -7.58
CA GLN A 395 14.87 15.50 -8.09
C GLN A 395 15.49 14.11 -8.29
N ARG A 396 15.13 13.14 -7.44
CA ARG A 396 15.61 11.74 -7.53
C ARG A 396 14.82 10.88 -8.51
N ALA A 397 13.64 11.32 -8.96
CA ALA A 397 12.84 10.58 -9.91
C ALA A 397 13.54 10.51 -11.28
N ASP A 398 13.42 9.39 -11.99
CA ASP A 398 13.86 9.28 -13.38
C ASP A 398 12.68 9.48 -14.35
N ASP A 399 12.97 9.90 -15.59
CA ASP A 399 11.93 10.12 -16.62
C ASP A 399 11.57 8.83 -17.37
N GLU A 400 12.40 7.79 -17.27
CA GLU A 400 12.25 6.54 -18.03
C GLU A 400 11.22 5.60 -17.40
N SER A 401 11.02 5.68 -16.08
CA SER A 401 10.12 4.83 -15.29
C SER A 401 9.06 5.66 -14.57
N PRO A 402 7.89 5.93 -15.18
CA PRO A 402 6.86 6.72 -14.51
C PRO A 402 6.38 6.02 -13.24
N TRP A 403 6.21 6.81 -12.18
CA TRP A 403 5.58 6.37 -10.95
C TRP A 403 4.19 5.80 -11.24
N GLN A 404 3.83 4.72 -10.58
CA GLN A 404 2.50 4.15 -10.67
C GLN A 404 1.65 4.74 -9.57
N PHE A 405 0.63 5.52 -9.94
CA PHE A 405 -0.34 6.08 -9.01
C PHE A 405 -1.72 5.46 -9.22
N GLY A 406 -2.39 5.05 -8.15
CA GLY A 406 -3.72 4.48 -8.26
C GLY A 406 -4.44 4.39 -6.93
N GLY A 407 -5.66 3.87 -6.94
CA GLY A 407 -6.47 3.77 -5.72
C GLY A 407 -7.93 3.39 -5.96
N VAL A 408 -8.69 3.41 -4.87
CA VAL A 408 -10.15 3.22 -4.84
C VAL A 408 -10.80 4.24 -3.92
N ILE A 409 -12.02 4.62 -4.24
CA ILE A 409 -12.88 5.42 -3.38
C ILE A 409 -14.04 4.53 -2.94
N ARG A 410 -14.25 4.44 -1.63
CA ARG A 410 -15.29 3.63 -0.98
C ARG A 410 -16.29 4.53 -0.28
N ARG A 411 -17.55 4.12 -0.21
CA ARG A 411 -18.54 4.70 0.71
C ARG A 411 -18.28 4.25 2.14
N ALA A 412 -18.90 4.92 3.11
CA ALA A 412 -18.87 4.53 4.52
C ALA A 412 -19.25 3.05 4.76
N ASN A 413 -20.15 2.49 3.94
CA ASN A 413 -20.55 1.08 4.02
C ASN A 413 -19.55 0.09 3.38
N GLY A 414 -18.37 0.54 2.94
CA GLY A 414 -17.31 -0.27 2.32
C GLY A 414 -17.40 -0.40 0.79
N THR A 415 -18.53 -0.04 0.16
CA THR A 415 -18.76 -0.23 -1.28
C THR A 415 -17.80 0.63 -2.11
N VAL A 416 -17.04 0.00 -3.02
CA VAL A 416 -16.19 0.73 -3.98
C VAL A 416 -17.06 1.43 -5.02
N VAL A 417 -16.97 2.76 -5.09
CA VAL A 417 -17.68 3.58 -6.07
C VAL A 417 -16.80 4.02 -7.24
N GLN A 418 -15.48 4.04 -7.05
CA GLN A 418 -14.53 4.39 -8.08
C GLN A 418 -13.22 3.63 -7.90
N SER A 419 -12.59 3.25 -9.01
CA SER A 419 -11.23 2.73 -9.03
C SER A 419 -10.41 3.47 -10.08
N PHE A 420 -9.13 3.65 -9.80
CA PHE A 420 -8.30 4.48 -10.64
C PHE A 420 -6.84 4.05 -10.66
N ARG A 421 -6.18 4.26 -11.81
CA ARG A 421 -4.75 4.01 -12.01
C ARG A 421 -4.24 4.93 -13.12
N GLN A 422 -3.04 5.46 -12.99
CA GLN A 422 -2.33 6.20 -14.03
C GLN A 422 -0.81 6.18 -13.76
N PRO A 423 0.02 6.20 -14.81
CA PRO A 423 1.40 6.62 -14.65
C PRO A 423 1.45 8.10 -14.20
N LEU A 424 2.43 8.43 -13.38
CA LEU A 424 2.69 9.75 -12.83
C LEU A 424 4.17 10.06 -13.11
N ASN A 425 4.46 11.09 -13.89
CA ASN A 425 5.84 11.57 -14.02
C ASN A 425 6.08 12.65 -12.96
N LEU A 426 6.93 12.36 -11.97
CA LEU A 426 7.22 13.30 -10.88
C LEU A 426 8.05 14.53 -11.30
N LYS A 427 8.70 14.53 -12.47
CA LYS A 427 9.45 15.70 -12.96
C LYS A 427 8.58 16.73 -13.66
N THR A 428 7.38 16.35 -14.07
CA THR A 428 6.44 17.24 -14.74
C THR A 428 5.20 17.46 -13.86
N PRO A 429 5.35 18.13 -12.71
CA PRO A 429 4.19 18.43 -11.88
C PRO A 429 3.23 19.34 -12.64
N GLU A 430 1.94 19.20 -12.36
CA GLU A 430 0.94 20.07 -12.96
C GLU A 430 1.10 21.52 -12.48
N VAL A 431 1.67 21.68 -11.27
CA VAL A 431 2.20 22.94 -10.74
C VAL A 431 3.52 22.74 -10.01
N VAL A 432 4.51 23.58 -10.34
CA VAL A 432 5.80 23.71 -9.67
C VAL A 432 5.71 24.90 -8.71
N GLY A 433 6.07 24.73 -7.42
CA GLY A 433 6.31 25.91 -6.56
C GLY A 433 6.13 25.76 -5.05
N VAL A 434 5.47 24.71 -4.54
CA VAL A 434 5.18 24.56 -3.09
C VAL A 434 6.46 24.15 -2.35
N GLU A 435 7.34 25.06 -1.88
CA GLU A 435 8.56 24.68 -1.11
C GLU A 435 9.41 23.57 -1.79
N GLY A 436 9.49 23.61 -3.12
CA GLY A 436 10.14 22.56 -3.91
C GLY A 436 9.29 21.30 -4.15
N ALA A 437 8.12 21.16 -3.54
CA ALA A 437 7.16 20.13 -3.86
C ALA A 437 6.36 20.40 -5.15
N GLY A 438 5.95 19.31 -5.81
CA GLY A 438 5.14 19.30 -7.03
C GLY A 438 3.72 18.81 -6.75
N LEU A 439 2.73 19.47 -7.36
CA LEU A 439 1.31 19.10 -7.23
C LEU A 439 0.81 18.29 -8.43
N TYR A 440 0.02 17.27 -8.13
CA TYR A 440 -0.65 16.40 -9.10
C TYR A 440 -2.10 16.21 -8.71
N TYR A 441 -3.02 16.13 -9.68
CA TYR A 441 -4.43 15.94 -9.38
C TYR A 441 -5.09 14.84 -10.20
N ARG A 442 -6.21 14.35 -9.65
CA ARG A 442 -7.16 13.49 -10.35
C ARG A 442 -8.59 13.83 -9.98
N SER A 443 -9.43 14.06 -10.99
CA SER A 443 -10.86 14.36 -10.81
C SER A 443 -11.72 13.10 -10.79
N PHE A 444 -12.78 13.15 -9.99
CA PHE A 444 -13.82 12.13 -9.84
C PHE A 444 -15.20 12.78 -9.82
N ARG A 445 -16.21 12.05 -10.31
CA ARG A 445 -17.61 12.47 -10.23
C ARG A 445 -18.35 11.61 -9.22
N LEU A 446 -18.66 12.17 -8.06
CA LEU A 446 -19.22 11.43 -6.93
C LEU A 446 -20.54 12.05 -6.45
N PRO A 447 -21.53 11.24 -6.02
CA PRO A 447 -22.73 11.77 -5.36
C PRO A 447 -22.43 12.22 -3.92
N PRO A 448 -23.32 12.99 -3.29
CA PRO A 448 -23.24 13.28 -1.85
C PRO A 448 -23.11 12.01 -0.99
N GLY A 449 -22.48 12.15 0.17
CA GLY A 449 -22.28 11.08 1.16
C GLY A 449 -20.87 11.04 1.75
N GLY A 450 -20.67 10.12 2.70
CA GLY A 450 -19.38 9.85 3.33
C GLY A 450 -18.56 8.80 2.58
N TYR A 451 -17.26 9.06 2.46
CA TYR A 451 -16.32 8.26 1.68
C TYR A 451 -14.96 8.07 2.36
N THR A 452 -14.20 7.11 1.87
CA THR A 452 -12.77 6.93 2.15
C THR A 452 -12.05 6.71 0.83
N ALA A 453 -10.99 7.47 0.57
CA ALA A 453 -10.10 7.24 -0.55
C ALA A 453 -8.84 6.52 -0.08
N ASN A 454 -8.58 5.33 -0.64
CA ASN A 454 -7.34 4.60 -0.44
C ASN A 454 -6.53 4.70 -1.74
N ALA A 455 -5.34 5.28 -1.68
CA ALA A 455 -4.47 5.47 -2.83
C ALA A 455 -3.06 4.92 -2.56
N TYR A 456 -2.29 4.75 -3.63
CA TYR A 456 -0.90 4.32 -3.57
C TYR A 456 -0.08 5.00 -4.64
N ALA A 457 1.20 5.21 -4.34
CA ALA A 457 2.23 5.61 -5.28
C ALA A 457 3.42 4.65 -5.18
N TYR A 458 3.96 4.22 -6.32
CA TYR A 458 5.13 3.33 -6.34
C TYR A 458 6.04 3.62 -7.52
N HIS A 459 7.35 3.45 -7.30
CA HIS A 459 8.38 3.52 -8.32
C HIS A 459 9.23 2.25 -8.28
N PRO A 460 9.59 1.65 -9.42
CA PRO A 460 10.42 0.44 -9.53
C PRO A 460 11.66 0.37 -8.64
N SER A 461 12.32 1.51 -8.38
CA SER A 461 13.51 1.60 -7.53
C SER A 461 13.20 1.57 -6.02
N MET A 462 11.94 1.76 -5.61
CA MET A 462 11.55 1.73 -4.21
C MET A 462 11.38 0.29 -3.71
N LYS A 463 11.74 0.09 -2.43
CA LYS A 463 11.56 -1.18 -1.72
C LYS A 463 10.13 -1.35 -1.19
N VAL A 464 9.46 -0.26 -0.82
CA VAL A 464 8.11 -0.24 -0.25
C VAL A 464 7.30 0.83 -0.98
N PRO A 465 6.03 0.58 -1.36
CA PRO A 465 5.15 1.60 -1.92
C PRO A 465 4.72 2.62 -0.87
N LEU A 466 4.39 3.83 -1.32
CA LEU A 466 3.68 4.81 -0.52
C LEU A 466 2.18 4.49 -0.57
N GLY A 467 1.50 4.58 0.56
CA GLY A 467 0.05 4.41 0.65
C GLY A 467 -0.60 5.63 1.29
N PHE A 468 -1.85 5.90 0.93
CA PHE A 468 -2.62 7.01 1.49
C PHE A 468 -4.03 6.54 1.80
N SER A 469 -4.60 7.01 2.90
CA SER A 469 -5.98 6.76 3.28
C SER A 469 -6.56 8.04 3.86
N GLN A 470 -7.62 8.54 3.24
CA GLN A 470 -8.25 9.81 3.65
C GLN A 470 -9.77 9.65 3.65
N PRO A 471 -10.43 9.69 4.83
CA PRO A 471 -11.87 9.85 4.88
C PRO A 471 -12.25 11.26 4.41
N PHE A 472 -13.39 11.40 3.74
CA PHE A 472 -13.93 12.68 3.32
C PHE A 472 -15.45 12.61 3.15
N GLU A 473 -16.11 13.75 3.30
CA GLU A 473 -17.55 13.87 3.12
C GLU A 473 -17.88 14.84 1.98
N ILE A 474 -18.88 14.47 1.20
CA ILE A 474 -19.47 15.32 0.17
C ILE A 474 -20.86 15.72 0.65
N ARG A 475 -21.05 17.02 0.89
CA ARG A 475 -22.33 17.57 1.36
C ARG A 475 -23.40 17.45 0.28
N ASP A 476 -24.66 17.36 0.71
CA ASP A 476 -25.81 17.49 -0.19
C ASP A 476 -25.84 18.88 -0.83
N VAL A 477 -26.34 18.94 -2.07
CA VAL A 477 -26.49 20.19 -2.81
C VAL A 477 -27.86 20.80 -2.47
N PRO A 478 -27.93 22.00 -1.88
CA PRO A 478 -29.18 22.74 -1.76
C PRO A 478 -29.82 22.97 -3.14
N VAL A 479 -31.09 22.59 -3.28
CA VAL A 479 -31.87 22.75 -4.54
C VAL A 479 -32.99 23.78 -4.42
N ASP A 480 -33.28 24.19 -3.19
CA ASP A 480 -34.31 25.16 -2.80
C ASP A 480 -33.75 26.57 -2.58
N ARG A 481 -32.42 26.68 -2.46
CA ARG A 481 -31.73 27.95 -2.28
C ARG A 481 -30.33 27.95 -2.90
N PRO A 482 -29.80 29.13 -3.23
CA PRO A 482 -28.39 29.31 -3.56
C PRO A 482 -27.49 29.05 -2.35
N PHE A 483 -26.21 28.73 -2.61
CA PHE A 483 -25.20 28.51 -1.59
C PHE A 483 -23.80 28.81 -2.14
N ALA A 484 -22.84 29.20 -1.30
CA ALA A 484 -21.43 29.26 -1.69
C ALA A 484 -20.68 28.05 -1.19
N MET A 485 -19.63 27.77 -1.95
CA MET A 485 -18.60 26.82 -1.61
C MET A 485 -17.62 27.45 -0.62
N GLU A 486 -16.94 26.60 0.14
CA GLU A 486 -15.79 27.03 0.92
C GLU A 486 -14.75 27.70 -0.01
N PRO A 487 -14.23 28.89 0.35
CA PRO A 487 -13.18 29.53 -0.42
C PRO A 487 -11.97 28.61 -0.56
N MET A 488 -11.43 28.55 -1.77
CA MET A 488 -10.32 27.67 -2.10
C MET A 488 -9.09 28.49 -2.44
N LEU A 489 -7.95 28.14 -1.85
CA LEU A 489 -6.69 28.68 -2.29
C LEU A 489 -6.26 28.02 -3.59
N VAL A 490 -5.90 28.82 -4.60
CA VAL A 490 -5.54 28.31 -5.92
C VAL A 490 -4.33 29.01 -6.51
N LEU A 491 -3.60 28.29 -7.36
CA LEU A 491 -2.58 28.85 -8.23
C LEU A 491 -3.17 29.14 -9.61
N ALA A 492 -3.07 30.40 -10.03
CA ALA A 492 -3.38 30.87 -11.37
C ALA A 492 -2.32 30.38 -12.34
N LYS A 493 -2.68 29.40 -13.18
CA LYS A 493 -1.85 29.04 -14.32
C LYS A 493 -2.06 30.11 -15.40
N ALA A 494 -0.97 30.69 -15.92
CA ALA A 494 -1.03 31.57 -17.08
C ALA A 494 -1.85 30.86 -18.17
N ALA A 495 -2.95 31.49 -18.57
CA ALA A 495 -3.99 30.88 -19.40
C ALA A 495 -3.48 30.60 -20.82
N GLU A 496 -3.17 29.34 -21.14
CA GLU A 496 -2.83 28.96 -22.52
C GLU A 496 -4.00 28.34 -23.31
N ASP A 497 -5.10 27.89 -22.69
CA ASP A 497 -6.25 27.35 -23.45
C ASP A 497 -7.60 27.41 -22.71
N PRO A 498 -8.48 28.40 -23.00
CA PRO A 498 -9.81 28.52 -22.40
C PRO A 498 -10.83 27.47 -22.87
N LYS A 499 -10.49 26.59 -23.84
CA LYS A 499 -11.43 25.58 -24.37
C LYS A 499 -11.42 24.26 -23.60
N ARG A 500 -10.45 24.01 -22.72
CA ARG A 500 -10.40 22.78 -21.91
C ARG A 500 -11.23 22.93 -20.64
N ASP A 501 -12.08 21.93 -20.36
CA ASP A 501 -12.93 21.79 -19.16
C ASP A 501 -12.13 21.62 -17.84
N ARG A 502 -10.81 21.84 -17.88
CA ARG A 502 -9.88 21.76 -16.76
C ARG A 502 -9.77 23.18 -16.22
N ALA A 503 -10.22 23.41 -14.99
CA ALA A 503 -10.10 24.73 -14.36
C ALA A 503 -8.66 25.27 -14.58
N PRO A 504 -8.48 26.55 -14.97
CA PRO A 504 -7.16 27.17 -15.14
C PRO A 504 -6.42 27.36 -13.79
N TYR A 505 -7.00 26.82 -12.73
CA TYR A 505 -6.61 26.97 -11.34
C TYR A 505 -6.34 25.61 -10.73
N VAL A 506 -5.23 25.54 -10.01
CA VAL A 506 -4.84 24.33 -9.29
C VAL A 506 -5.04 24.58 -7.81
N PRO A 507 -5.92 23.80 -7.15
CA PRO A 507 -6.16 23.97 -5.75
C PRO A 507 -4.91 23.59 -4.95
N VAL A 508 -4.60 24.41 -3.95
CA VAL A 508 -3.48 24.20 -3.04
C VAL A 508 -4.06 23.76 -1.70
N PRO A 509 -3.74 22.56 -1.21
CA PRO A 509 -4.16 22.16 0.12
C PRO A 509 -3.21 22.74 1.18
N GLY A 510 -3.75 23.28 2.28
CA GLY A 510 -2.98 23.61 3.50
C GLY A 510 -2.47 25.06 3.62
N THR A 511 -1.70 25.31 4.69
CA THR A 511 -1.24 26.64 5.16
C THR A 511 0.15 27.04 4.65
N THR A 512 0.93 26.13 4.04
CA THR A 512 2.28 26.42 3.52
C THR A 512 2.24 26.62 2.01
N LEU A 513 2.69 27.79 1.55
CA LEU A 513 2.39 28.31 0.21
C LEU A 513 3.64 28.34 -0.68
N PRO A 514 3.47 28.19 -2.01
CA PRO A 514 4.56 28.37 -2.97
C PRO A 514 5.26 29.72 -2.92
N ASP A 515 6.43 29.78 -3.57
CA ASP A 515 6.98 31.06 -4.04
C ASP A 515 5.87 31.86 -4.74
N THR A 516 5.81 33.11 -4.34
CA THR A 516 4.62 33.96 -4.21
C THR A 516 4.20 34.59 -5.53
N ARG A 517 4.18 33.85 -6.64
CA ARG A 517 3.74 34.39 -7.94
C ARG A 517 2.53 33.63 -8.46
N GLY A 518 1.38 34.31 -8.48
CA GLY A 518 0.14 33.83 -9.09
C GLY A 518 -0.83 33.09 -8.18
N LEU A 519 -0.74 33.25 -6.85
CA LEU A 519 -1.72 32.73 -5.90
C LEU A 519 -2.95 33.64 -5.86
N GLY A 520 -4.11 33.03 -5.69
CA GLY A 520 -5.34 33.75 -5.42
C GLY A 520 -6.34 32.91 -4.64
N VAL A 521 -7.39 33.57 -4.16
CA VAL A 521 -8.53 32.94 -3.51
C VAL A 521 -9.64 32.78 -4.54
N TYR A 522 -10.07 31.56 -4.75
CA TYR A 522 -11.20 31.24 -5.61
C TYR A 522 -12.48 31.10 -4.79
N PHE A 523 -13.44 31.96 -5.10
CA PHE A 523 -14.80 31.93 -4.57
C PHE A 523 -15.74 31.32 -5.58
N GLN A 524 -16.74 30.58 -5.09
CA GLN A 524 -17.77 30.01 -5.95
C GLN A 524 -19.14 30.04 -5.25
N VAL A 525 -20.14 30.55 -5.97
CA VAL A 525 -21.55 30.52 -5.59
C VAL A 525 -22.31 29.67 -6.60
N CYS A 526 -23.21 28.82 -6.11
CA CYS A 526 -24.02 27.92 -6.91
C CYS A 526 -25.51 28.11 -6.63
N ASP A 527 -26.34 27.96 -7.66
CA ASP A 527 -27.80 27.98 -7.58
C ASP A 527 -28.41 26.89 -8.46
N PHE A 528 -29.09 25.93 -7.81
CA PHE A 528 -29.79 24.85 -8.48
C PHE A 528 -31.33 25.00 -8.50
N THR A 529 -31.87 26.14 -8.04
CA THR A 529 -33.33 26.42 -8.00
C THR A 529 -33.96 26.65 -9.38
N GLY A 530 -33.18 27.16 -10.34
CA GLY A 530 -33.72 27.58 -11.64
C GLY A 530 -33.08 28.85 -12.16
N GLN A 531 -32.63 29.72 -11.27
CA GLN A 531 -32.07 31.02 -11.63
C GLN A 531 -30.60 30.90 -12.08
N LYS A 532 -30.15 31.91 -12.83
CA LYS A 532 -28.75 32.04 -13.23
C LYS A 532 -28.03 32.85 -12.16
N VAL A 533 -26.87 32.37 -11.70
CA VAL A 533 -26.01 33.14 -10.81
C VAL A 533 -25.26 34.19 -11.64
N GLU A 534 -25.59 35.47 -11.45
CA GLU A 534 -24.83 36.59 -12.00
C GLU A 534 -23.86 37.10 -10.92
N TRP A 535 -22.58 37.14 -11.25
CA TRP A 535 -21.54 37.45 -10.26
C TRP A 535 -21.55 38.93 -9.83
N SER A 536 -22.04 39.84 -10.67
CA SER A 536 -22.28 41.23 -10.31
C SER A 536 -23.26 41.35 -9.14
N ALA A 537 -24.34 40.56 -9.14
CA ALA A 537 -25.31 40.51 -8.05
C ALA A 537 -24.71 39.93 -6.76
N VAL A 538 -23.82 38.94 -6.87
CA VAL A 538 -23.05 38.41 -5.73
C VAL A 538 -22.13 39.48 -5.15
N THR A 539 -21.39 40.20 -5.99
CA THR A 539 -20.46 41.25 -5.56
C THR A 539 -21.19 42.40 -4.89
N GLU A 540 -22.33 42.83 -5.45
CA GLU A 540 -23.17 43.88 -4.86
C GLU A 540 -23.77 43.44 -3.51
N ALA A 541 -24.20 42.17 -3.39
CA ALA A 541 -24.65 41.60 -2.12
C ALA A 541 -23.53 41.54 -1.07
N LEU A 542 -22.31 41.12 -1.46
CA LEU A 542 -21.13 41.07 -0.59
C LEU A 542 -20.71 42.47 -0.10
N GLN A 543 -20.69 43.46 -1.00
CA GLN A 543 -20.37 44.85 -0.67
C GLN A 543 -21.40 45.50 0.26
N ARG A 544 -22.68 45.10 0.16
CA ARG A 544 -23.73 45.56 1.09
C ARG A 544 -23.66 44.86 2.46
N SER A 545 -23.07 43.66 2.55
CA SER A 545 -23.02 42.86 3.79
C SER A 545 -21.75 43.03 4.63
N SER A 546 -20.70 43.68 4.13
CA SER A 546 -19.44 43.85 4.86
C SER A 546 -19.50 44.98 5.90
N ALA A 547 -19.36 44.65 7.19
CA ALA A 547 -18.96 45.61 8.22
C ALA A 547 -17.43 45.83 8.17
N PRO A 548 -16.93 47.04 8.47
CA PRO A 548 -15.54 47.41 8.25
C PRO A 548 -14.66 46.84 9.36
N SER A 549 -14.06 45.68 9.12
CA SER A 549 -12.85 45.29 9.84
C SER A 549 -11.95 44.48 8.92
N THR A 550 -10.84 45.11 8.54
CA THR A 550 -9.76 44.63 7.66
C THR A 550 -10.13 44.57 6.16
N GLU A 551 -10.01 45.72 5.48
CA GLU A 551 -9.88 45.80 4.03
C GLU A 551 -8.58 45.10 3.60
N VAL A 552 -8.64 43.84 3.21
CA VAL A 552 -7.72 43.35 2.20
C VAL A 552 -8.23 43.94 0.89
N ALA A 553 -7.46 44.84 0.29
CA ALA A 553 -7.76 45.38 -1.03
C ALA A 553 -7.65 44.24 -2.07
N LEU A 554 -8.71 43.45 -2.21
CA LEU A 554 -8.83 42.43 -3.24
C LEU A 554 -8.75 43.15 -4.59
N GLY A 555 -7.66 42.91 -5.33
CA GLY A 555 -7.38 43.58 -6.59
C GLY A 555 -8.54 43.45 -7.59
N THR A 556 -8.75 44.48 -8.41
CA THR A 556 -9.84 44.63 -9.38
C THR A 556 -9.77 43.68 -10.59
N HIS A 557 -8.95 42.64 -10.55
CA HIS A 557 -8.79 41.68 -11.64
C HIS A 557 -9.85 40.58 -11.58
N GLU A 558 -11.04 40.94 -12.03
CA GLU A 558 -12.19 40.05 -12.15
C GLU A 558 -12.00 39.03 -13.29
N LEU A 559 -11.83 37.75 -12.94
CA LEU A 559 -11.98 36.65 -13.88
C LEU A 559 -13.27 35.89 -13.55
N GLN A 560 -14.35 36.20 -14.28
CA GLN A 560 -15.63 35.50 -14.17
C GLN A 560 -15.61 34.20 -14.99
N PHE A 561 -15.95 33.09 -14.34
CA PHE A 561 -16.07 31.80 -15.00
C PHE A 561 -17.53 31.34 -14.96
N THR A 562 -18.29 31.75 -15.98
CA THR A 562 -19.59 31.15 -16.26
C THR A 562 -19.60 30.69 -17.72
N ARG A 563 -19.69 29.38 -17.98
CA ARG A 563 -20.15 28.96 -19.31
C ARG A 563 -21.65 29.21 -19.40
N ARG A 564 -22.12 29.43 -20.63
CA ARG A 564 -23.55 29.56 -20.91
C ARG A 564 -24.28 28.27 -20.48
N GLY A 565 -25.05 28.33 -19.39
CA GLY A 565 -25.78 27.19 -18.81
C GLY A 565 -25.24 26.64 -17.49
N ASP A 566 -24.11 27.16 -16.99
CA ASP A 566 -23.56 26.74 -15.69
C ASP A 566 -24.43 27.22 -14.52
N ARG A 567 -24.60 26.36 -13.51
CA ARG A 567 -25.36 26.62 -12.28
C ARG A 567 -24.50 27.22 -11.17
N CYS A 568 -23.24 27.47 -11.44
CA CYS A 568 -22.30 28.09 -10.51
C CYS A 568 -21.56 29.22 -11.21
N ALA A 569 -21.30 30.29 -10.47
CA ALA A 569 -20.41 31.37 -10.85
C ALA A 569 -19.22 31.40 -9.89
N GLY A 570 -18.02 31.62 -10.44
CA GLY A 570 -16.81 31.74 -9.63
C GLY A 570 -15.99 32.97 -9.97
N ARG A 571 -15.24 33.44 -8.97
CA ARG A 571 -14.32 34.57 -9.02
C ARG A 571 -12.98 34.15 -8.45
N LEU A 572 -11.90 34.53 -9.13
CA LEU A 572 -10.57 34.50 -8.56
C LEU A 572 -10.20 35.91 -8.11
N ASP A 573 -9.78 36.03 -6.86
CA ASP A 573 -9.11 37.24 -6.36
C ASP A 573 -7.61 36.96 -6.19
N PRO A 574 -6.73 37.58 -6.98
CA PRO A 574 -5.29 37.49 -6.77
C PRO A 574 -4.91 38.04 -5.40
N ILE A 575 -3.95 37.40 -4.74
CA ILE A 575 -3.37 37.90 -3.49
C ILE A 575 -2.20 38.83 -3.83
N ASP A 576 -2.23 40.08 -3.36
CA ASP A 576 -1.11 41.02 -3.48
C ASP A 576 -0.10 40.78 -2.34
N TYR A 577 1.10 40.37 -2.71
CA TYR A 577 2.14 39.92 -1.80
C TYR A 577 2.87 41.06 -1.09
N GLY A 578 2.83 42.27 -1.64
CA GLY A 578 3.48 43.45 -1.05
C GLY A 578 2.85 43.90 0.28
N GLN A 579 1.69 43.36 0.64
CA GLN A 579 0.90 43.73 1.83
C GLN A 579 0.67 42.56 2.81
N LEU A 580 1.33 41.42 2.61
CA LEU A 580 1.13 40.24 3.46
C LEU A 580 1.78 40.40 4.85
N GLY A 581 1.00 40.91 5.80
CA GLY A 581 1.18 40.66 7.24
C GLY A 581 0.37 39.44 7.72
N GLU A 582 0.11 39.35 9.03
CA GLU A 582 -0.81 38.37 9.62
C GLU A 582 -2.25 38.71 9.20
N ILE A 583 -2.80 38.03 8.19
CA ILE A 583 -4.16 38.28 7.71
C ILE A 583 -5.07 37.13 8.16
N ASP A 584 -5.92 37.38 9.15
CA ASP A 584 -7.09 36.54 9.42
C ASP A 584 -8.19 36.87 8.40
N MET A 585 -8.28 36.10 7.33
CA MET A 585 -9.37 36.27 6.36
C MET A 585 -10.67 35.68 6.92
N THR A 586 -11.56 36.52 7.44
CA THR A 586 -12.90 36.10 7.87
C THR A 586 -13.94 36.65 6.89
N PHE A 587 -14.59 35.76 6.14
CA PHE A 587 -15.66 36.13 5.22
C PHE A 587 -17.01 35.97 5.91
N TRP A 588 -17.79 37.04 5.97
CA TRP A 588 -19.19 37.03 6.39
C TRP A 588 -20.05 37.32 5.17
N VAL A 589 -21.06 36.49 4.97
CA VAL A 589 -22.14 36.77 4.03
C VAL A 589 -23.41 36.73 4.88
N GLN A 590 -24.12 37.85 5.00
CA GLN A 590 -25.26 38.01 5.92
C GLN A 590 -26.48 38.56 5.18
N SER A 591 -27.65 38.04 5.54
CA SER A 591 -28.93 38.20 4.84
C SER A 591 -29.75 39.42 5.26
N GLN A 592 -30.45 40.06 4.31
CA GLN A 592 -31.82 40.51 4.52
C GLN A 592 -32.73 39.93 3.43
N ALA A 593 -33.76 39.20 3.86
CA ALA A 593 -34.70 38.55 2.97
C ALA A 593 -35.77 39.53 2.46
N THR A 594 -35.59 40.07 1.24
CA THR A 594 -36.72 40.34 0.35
C THR A 594 -36.35 40.05 -1.11
N GLY A 595 -36.81 38.90 -1.61
CA GLY A 595 -37.26 38.77 -3.00
C GLY A 595 -36.25 38.67 -4.14
N ARG A 596 -34.92 38.74 -3.93
CA ARG A 596 -33.93 38.51 -5.02
C ARG A 596 -32.47 38.28 -4.59
N ASP A 597 -32.16 38.31 -3.30
CA ASP A 597 -30.77 38.34 -2.83
C ASP A 597 -30.24 36.96 -2.42
N LEU A 598 -29.00 36.69 -2.84
CA LEU A 598 -28.26 35.46 -2.61
C LEU A 598 -27.76 35.41 -1.15
N SER A 599 -28.38 34.57 -0.32
CA SER A 599 -27.93 34.32 1.06
C SER A 599 -26.92 33.17 1.09
N VAL A 600 -25.74 33.39 1.65
CA VAL A 600 -24.79 32.31 1.94
C VAL A 600 -24.14 32.57 3.30
N GLU A 601 -23.67 31.57 4.01
CA GLU A 601 -22.78 31.71 5.16
C GLU A 601 -21.62 30.70 5.01
N THR A 602 -20.37 31.18 4.89
CA THR A 602 -19.18 30.30 4.90
C THR A 602 -18.05 30.98 5.67
N GLN A 603 -17.53 30.33 6.71
CA GLN A 603 -16.39 30.83 7.47
C GLN A 603 -15.18 29.92 7.25
N ARG A 604 -14.05 30.48 6.81
CA ARG A 604 -12.75 29.80 6.82
C ARG A 604 -11.65 30.82 7.03
N VAL A 605 -10.97 30.73 8.16
CA VAL A 605 -9.84 31.59 8.50
C VAL A 605 -8.57 30.91 8.01
N TRP A 606 -7.80 31.60 7.19
CA TRP A 606 -6.46 31.20 6.79
C TRP A 606 -5.49 32.14 7.47
N ARG A 607 -4.48 31.60 8.18
CA ARG A 607 -3.34 32.40 8.62
C ARG A 607 -2.22 32.20 7.60
N VAL A 608 -1.82 33.29 6.95
CA VAL A 608 -0.67 33.29 6.03
C VAL A 608 0.44 34.08 6.72
N GLU A 609 1.48 33.37 7.16
CA GLU A 609 2.69 33.99 7.73
C GLU A 609 3.73 34.15 6.62
N ASN A 610 4.21 35.37 6.42
CA ASN A 610 5.35 35.63 5.55
C ASN A 610 6.63 35.29 6.32
N THR A 611 7.29 34.18 5.97
CA THR A 611 8.47 33.67 6.66
C THR A 611 9.80 34.06 6.01
N ASN A 612 9.83 35.13 5.21
CA ASN A 612 11.09 35.71 4.70
C ASN A 612 12.17 35.82 5.77
#